data_AF-W5NAY0-F1
#
_entry.id   AF-W5NAY0-F1
#
_cell.length_a   1.000
_cell.length_b   1.000
_cell.length_c   1.000
_cell.angle_alpha   90.00
_cell.angle_beta   90.00
_cell.angle_gamma   90.00
#
_symmetry.space_group_name_H-M   'P 1'
#
loop_
_entity.id
_entity.type
_entity.pdbx_description
1 polymer ?
#
loop_
_entity_poly.entity_id
_entity_poly.type
_entity_poly.pdbx_seq_one_letter_code
_entity_poly.pdbx_strand_id
1 'polypeptide(L)'
;YDSYYSDLDYPVTKVLRDPVYVEVHILNRTDPNIVLTLGDCWATSTPSPLSQSRWSLLVAGCPYGGDNYQTTLIPVGGSSGLPYPTHYQRFMLRMFTFVDPASQVPLMEKVFIHCSAAVCQPTATDRCVPMCGRRRELPISTKACFFVRSSVFCFMM
;
A
#
# COMPACT_ATOMS: atom_id res chain seq x y z
N TYR A 1 -3.76 9.21 13.03
CA TYR A 1 -3.10 8.03 13.61
C TYR A 1 -1.85 8.57 14.25
N ASP A 2 -1.58 8.14 15.47
CA ASP A 2 -0.69 8.90 16.35
C ASP A 2 0.57 8.10 16.73
N SER A 3 0.61 6.81 16.37
CA SER A 3 1.74 5.91 16.60
C SER A 3 1.83 4.81 15.52
N TYR A 4 3.00 4.17 15.45
CA TYR A 4 3.27 3.00 14.61
C TYR A 4 3.14 1.72 15.44
N TYR A 5 2.75 0.61 14.81
CA TYR A 5 2.83 -0.71 15.41
C TYR A 5 4.29 -1.17 15.46
N SER A 6 4.68 -1.75 16.60
CA SER A 6 5.94 -2.42 16.82
C SER A 6 5.84 -3.92 16.50
N ASP A 7 6.98 -4.62 16.44
CA ASP A 7 7.02 -6.07 16.20
C ASP A 7 6.21 -6.87 17.25
N LEU A 8 6.08 -6.34 18.47
CA LEU A 8 5.32 -6.97 19.57
C LEU A 8 3.81 -6.78 19.44
N ASP A 9 3.36 -5.80 18.67
CA ASP A 9 1.94 -5.54 18.43
C ASP A 9 1.34 -6.47 17.36
N TYR A 10 2.19 -7.21 16.65
CA TYR A 10 1.75 -8.14 15.62
C TYR A 10 1.38 -9.52 16.19
N PRO A 11 0.28 -10.14 15.71
CA PRO A 11 -0.64 -9.65 14.67
C PRO A 11 -1.63 -8.59 15.19
N VAL A 12 -1.83 -7.53 14.40
CA VAL A 12 -2.75 -6.45 14.76
C VAL A 12 -4.19 -6.90 14.57
N THR A 13 -5.03 -6.84 15.61
CA THR A 13 -6.44 -7.23 15.51
C THR A 13 -7.32 -6.09 15.01
N LYS A 14 -8.13 -6.34 13.97
CA LYS A 14 -9.06 -5.36 13.38
C LYS A 14 -10.38 -6.01 13.02
N VAL A 15 -11.50 -5.35 13.28
CA VAL A 15 -12.81 -5.83 12.81
C VAL A 15 -13.06 -5.40 11.36
N LEU A 16 -14.02 -6.03 10.69
CA LEU A 16 -14.39 -5.64 9.33
C LEU A 16 -14.68 -4.14 9.22
N ARG A 17 -14.17 -3.53 8.14
CA ARG A 17 -14.26 -2.11 7.80
C ARG A 17 -13.49 -1.13 8.68
N ASP A 18 -12.82 -1.61 9.73
CA ASP A 18 -11.91 -0.77 10.50
C ASP A 18 -10.80 -0.22 9.61
N PRO A 19 -10.43 1.05 9.77
CA PRO A 19 -9.35 1.64 9.00
C PRO A 19 -8.00 1.06 9.45
N VAL A 20 -7.21 0.63 8.48
CA VAL A 20 -5.80 0.28 8.65
C VAL A 20 -4.97 1.26 7.86
N TYR A 21 -4.09 1.97 8.55
CA TYR A 21 -3.18 2.95 7.97
C TYR A 21 -1.85 2.27 7.65
N VAL A 22 -1.40 2.42 6.42
CA VAL A 22 -0.14 1.86 5.93
C VAL A 22 0.76 3.01 5.48
N GLU A 23 2.00 2.96 5.93
CA GLU A 23 3.05 3.86 5.50
C GLU A 23 4.20 3.05 4.90
N VAL A 24 4.67 3.49 3.74
CA VAL A 24 5.91 3.02 3.12
C VAL A 24 6.83 4.22 3.07
N HIS A 25 8.07 4.06 3.55
CA HIS A 25 9.06 5.13 3.52
C HIS A 25 10.46 4.62 3.18
N ILE A 26 11.29 5.53 2.69
CA ILE A 26 12.70 5.25 2.40
C ILE A 26 13.52 5.44 3.68
N LEU A 27 14.31 4.43 4.04
CA LEU A 27 15.22 4.50 5.18
C LEU A 27 16.58 5.08 4.78
N ASN A 28 17.19 5.85 5.69
CA ASN A 28 18.56 6.35 5.59
C ASN A 28 18.89 7.09 4.28
N ARG A 29 17.93 7.86 3.74
CA ARG A 29 18.14 8.74 2.59
C ARG A 29 17.72 10.17 2.91
N THR A 30 18.48 11.12 2.36
CA THR A 30 18.32 12.57 2.60
C THR A 30 18.34 13.37 1.31
N ASP A 31 18.18 12.71 0.16
CA ASP A 31 18.14 13.39 -1.14
C ASP A 31 16.75 14.01 -1.36
N PRO A 32 16.61 15.34 -1.44
CA PRO A 32 15.31 15.97 -1.67
C PRO A 32 14.78 15.78 -3.10
N ASN A 33 15.61 15.32 -4.03
CA ASN A 33 15.25 15.19 -5.45
C ASN A 33 14.64 13.84 -5.80
N ILE A 34 14.43 12.95 -4.82
CA ILE A 34 13.79 11.67 -5.05
C ILE A 34 12.38 11.64 -4.47
N VAL A 35 11.53 10.87 -5.15
CA VAL A 35 10.12 10.64 -4.80
C VAL A 35 9.90 9.14 -4.68
N LEU A 36 9.37 8.71 -3.54
CA LEU A 36 8.87 7.35 -3.35
C LEU A 36 7.55 7.22 -4.10
N THR A 37 7.45 6.22 -4.97
CA THR A 37 6.21 5.88 -5.66
C THR A 37 5.82 4.43 -5.35
N LEU A 38 4.53 4.20 -5.11
CA LEU A 38 3.97 2.85 -5.02
C LEU A 38 3.48 2.41 -6.40
N GLY A 39 3.70 1.13 -6.70
CA GLY A 39 3.12 0.45 -7.84
C GLY A 39 1.86 -0.30 -7.41
N ASP A 40 1.94 -1.63 -7.45
CA ASP A 40 0.86 -2.51 -7.04
C ASP A 40 0.98 -2.82 -5.56
N CYS A 41 -0.12 -2.66 -4.83
CA CYS A 41 -0.26 -3.16 -3.48
C CYS A 41 -1.40 -4.17 -3.45
N TRP A 42 -1.18 -5.28 -2.78
CA TRP A 42 -2.16 -6.34 -2.65
C TRP A 42 -2.06 -7.00 -1.29
N ALA A 43 -3.10 -7.72 -0.94
CA ALA A 43 -3.14 -8.50 0.27
C ALA A 43 -3.36 -9.99 -0.02
N THR A 44 -2.82 -10.85 0.83
CA THR A 44 -2.91 -12.31 0.73
C THR A 44 -3.35 -12.90 2.07
N SER A 45 -3.89 -14.13 2.04
CA SER A 45 -4.21 -14.89 3.26
C SER A 45 -3.01 -15.68 3.82
N THR A 46 -1.90 -15.71 3.08
CA THR A 46 -0.65 -16.36 3.50
C THR A 46 0.50 -15.35 3.49
N PRO A 47 1.63 -15.63 4.19
CA PRO A 47 2.80 -14.76 4.16
C PRO A 47 3.44 -14.61 2.78
N SER A 48 3.15 -15.53 1.85
CA SER A 48 3.75 -15.50 0.53
C SER A 48 3.12 -14.40 -0.32
N PRO A 49 3.90 -13.44 -0.85
CA PRO A 49 3.38 -12.44 -1.78
C PRO A 49 2.83 -13.09 -3.04
N LEU A 50 3.30 -14.29 -3.42
CA LEU A 50 2.93 -15.04 -4.62
C LEU A 50 1.71 -15.95 -4.43
N SER A 51 1.02 -15.87 -3.28
CA SER A 51 -0.23 -16.61 -3.06
C SER A 51 -1.23 -16.36 -4.18
N GLN A 52 -2.04 -17.37 -4.53
CA GLN A 52 -3.05 -17.25 -5.59
C GLN A 52 -4.24 -16.38 -5.15
N SER A 53 -4.60 -16.43 -3.87
CA SER A 53 -5.63 -15.58 -3.27
C SER A 53 -5.06 -14.19 -2.98
N ARG A 54 -5.19 -13.28 -3.95
CA ARG A 54 -4.75 -11.88 -3.86
C ARG A 54 -5.94 -10.93 -3.91
N TRP A 55 -5.90 -9.91 -3.06
CA TRP A 55 -6.84 -8.79 -3.08
C TRP A 55 -6.10 -7.51 -3.47
N SER A 56 -6.50 -6.86 -4.56
CA SER A 56 -5.85 -5.64 -5.06
C SER A 56 -6.24 -4.42 -4.23
N LEU A 57 -5.26 -3.67 -3.72
CA LEU A 57 -5.47 -2.44 -2.95
C LEU A 57 -5.09 -1.22 -3.80
N LEU A 58 -3.90 -1.24 -4.39
CA LEU A 58 -3.41 -0.25 -5.35
C LEU A 58 -3.00 -0.96 -6.64
N VAL A 59 -3.29 -0.33 -7.79
CA VAL A 59 -2.83 -0.74 -9.12
C VAL A 59 -2.11 0.44 -9.75
N ALA A 60 -0.83 0.26 -10.10
CA ALA A 60 0.03 1.33 -10.63
C ALA A 60 0.00 2.63 -9.79
N GLY A 61 -0.10 2.51 -8.47
CA GLY A 61 -0.15 3.61 -7.52
C GLY A 61 -1.54 4.23 -7.33
N CYS A 62 -2.57 3.71 -7.98
CA CYS A 62 -3.95 4.21 -7.88
C CYS A 62 -4.85 3.25 -7.08
N PRO A 63 -5.79 3.76 -6.29
CA PRO A 63 -6.79 2.92 -5.61
C PRO A 63 -7.53 2.00 -6.57
N TYR A 64 -7.64 0.72 -6.20
CA TYR A 64 -8.47 -0.22 -6.94
C TYR A 64 -9.94 0.17 -6.78
N GLY A 65 -10.63 0.40 -7.91
CA GLY A 65 -12.03 0.82 -7.94
C GLY A 65 -13.01 -0.31 -8.27
N GLY A 66 -12.53 -1.56 -8.35
CA GLY A 66 -13.35 -2.72 -8.71
C GLY A 66 -14.06 -3.39 -7.53
N ASP A 67 -13.85 -2.90 -6.31
CA ASP A 67 -14.45 -3.45 -5.10
C ASP A 67 -15.23 -2.39 -4.29
N ASN A 68 -15.94 -2.86 -3.26
CA ASN A 68 -16.64 -2.01 -2.29
C ASN A 68 -15.75 -1.63 -1.09
N TYR A 69 -14.49 -2.06 -1.06
CA TYR A 69 -13.54 -1.88 0.03
C TYR A 69 -12.49 -0.86 -0.40
N GLN A 70 -12.89 0.41 -0.40
CA GLN A 70 -12.08 1.48 -0.97
C GLN A 70 -10.78 1.71 -0.19
N THR A 71 -9.66 1.60 -0.92
CA THR A 71 -8.36 2.13 -0.49
C THR A 71 -8.33 3.64 -0.74
N THR A 72 -7.82 4.41 0.21
CA THR A 72 -7.72 5.88 0.13
C THR A 72 -6.25 6.28 0.24
N LEU A 73 -5.73 6.98 -0.77
CA LEU A 73 -4.40 7.59 -0.68
C LEU A 73 -4.44 8.75 0.33
N ILE A 74 -3.44 8.81 1.21
CA ILE A 74 -3.30 9.89 2.17
C ILE A 74 -2.17 10.81 1.68
N PRO A 75 -2.45 12.09 1.39
CA PRO A 75 -1.44 13.00 0.91
C PRO A 75 -0.37 13.25 1.97
N VAL A 76 0.89 13.15 1.59
CA VAL A 76 2.05 13.54 2.41
C VAL A 76 2.69 14.76 1.76
N GLY A 77 2.60 15.90 2.42
CA GLY A 77 3.08 17.18 1.90
C GLY A 77 3.84 17.99 2.95
N GLY A 78 4.17 19.23 2.63
CA GLY A 78 4.94 20.11 3.51
C GLY A 78 4.27 20.41 4.87
N SER A 79 2.94 20.26 4.96
CA SER A 79 2.20 20.40 6.23
C SER A 79 2.33 19.22 7.18
N SER A 80 2.99 18.13 6.77
CA SER A 80 3.15 16.93 7.60
C SER A 80 4.19 17.08 8.73
N GLY A 81 5.04 18.12 8.68
CA GLY A 81 6.14 18.30 9.63
C GLY A 81 7.28 17.29 9.49
N LEU A 82 7.25 16.44 8.45
CA LEU A 82 8.28 15.44 8.18
C LEU A 82 9.43 16.03 7.38
N PRO A 83 10.69 15.67 7.68
CA PRO A 83 11.80 15.91 6.77
C PRO A 83 11.61 15.04 5.51
N TYR A 84 11.84 15.63 4.33
CA TYR A 84 11.68 14.99 3.03
C TYR A 84 10.32 14.29 2.82
N PRO A 85 9.19 15.04 2.76
CA PRO A 85 7.85 14.45 2.59
C PRO A 85 7.71 13.52 1.38
N THR A 86 8.51 13.73 0.33
CA THR A 86 8.54 12.91 -0.89
C THR A 86 9.07 11.49 -0.67
N HIS A 87 9.67 11.19 0.48
CA HIS A 87 10.17 9.86 0.82
C HIS A 87 9.11 8.95 1.42
N TYR A 88 7.89 9.46 1.60
CA TYR A 88 6.80 8.76 2.28
C TYR A 88 5.60 8.61 1.35
N GLN A 89 5.00 7.43 1.35
CA GLN A 89 3.69 7.21 0.78
C GLN A 89 2.78 6.59 1.82
N ARG A 90 1.60 7.19 1.99
CA ARG A 90 0.59 6.73 2.94
C ARG A 90 -0.70 6.37 2.22
N PHE A 91 -1.36 5.34 2.70
CA PHE A 91 -2.72 4.99 2.31
C PHE A 91 -3.47 4.36 3.47
N MET A 92 -4.79 4.38 3.39
CA MET A 92 -5.68 3.69 4.31
C MET A 92 -6.49 2.68 3.52
N LEU A 93 -6.61 1.46 4.05
CA LEU A 93 -7.59 0.50 3.60
C LEU A 93 -8.62 0.26 4.70
N ARG A 94 -9.80 -0.20 4.30
CA ARG A 94 -10.79 -0.74 5.23
C ARG A 94 -10.57 -2.24 5.34
N MET A 95 -10.52 -2.74 6.57
CA MET A 95 -10.27 -4.16 6.81
C MET A 95 -11.36 -5.02 6.15
N PHE A 96 -10.93 -6.15 5.59
CA PHE A 96 -11.77 -7.12 4.89
C PHE A 96 -11.34 -8.53 5.26
N THR A 97 -12.07 -9.53 4.78
CA THR A 97 -11.77 -10.95 5.00
C THR A 97 -11.72 -11.70 3.67
N PHE A 98 -10.88 -12.72 3.61
CA PHE A 98 -11.00 -13.75 2.59
C PHE A 98 -12.20 -14.64 2.93
N VAL A 99 -12.85 -15.17 1.90
CA VAL A 99 -13.98 -16.09 2.04
C VAL A 99 -13.66 -17.38 1.29
N ASP A 100 -14.18 -18.49 1.78
CA ASP A 100 -14.11 -19.75 1.05
C ASP A 100 -14.98 -19.67 -0.21
N PRO A 101 -14.44 -19.99 -1.41
CA PRO A 101 -15.19 -19.81 -2.65
C PRO A 101 -16.42 -20.72 -2.74
N ALA A 102 -16.42 -21.90 -2.10
CA ALA A 102 -17.52 -22.85 -2.19
C ALA A 102 -18.68 -22.50 -1.24
N SER A 103 -18.37 -22.07 -0.01
CA SER A 103 -19.34 -21.82 1.06
C SER A 103 -19.63 -20.34 1.31
N GLN A 104 -18.82 -19.43 0.76
CA GLN A 104 -18.86 -17.97 1.00
C GLN A 104 -18.72 -17.60 2.49
N VAL A 105 -18.20 -18.51 3.31
CA VAL A 105 -17.97 -18.28 4.74
C VAL A 105 -16.65 -17.54 4.93
N PRO A 106 -16.59 -16.53 5.82
CA PRO A 106 -15.34 -15.87 6.19
C PRO A 106 -14.29 -16.87 6.67
N LEU A 107 -13.17 -16.90 5.97
CA LEU A 107 -11.95 -17.52 6.47
C LEU A 107 -11.36 -16.49 7.43
N MET A 108 -11.60 -16.65 8.73
CA MET A 108 -11.05 -15.84 9.83
C MET A 108 -9.53 -16.00 9.90
N GLU A 109 -8.85 -15.53 8.86
CA GLU A 109 -7.44 -15.74 8.58
C GLU A 109 -6.65 -14.43 8.70
N LYS A 110 -5.34 -14.57 8.79
CA LYS A 110 -4.42 -13.43 8.79
C LYS A 110 -4.38 -12.82 7.39
N VAL A 111 -4.47 -11.50 7.33
CA VAL A 111 -4.27 -10.72 6.12
C VAL A 111 -2.85 -10.16 6.13
N PHE A 112 -2.15 -10.38 5.02
CA PHE A 112 -0.76 -9.95 4.81
C PHE A 112 -0.76 -8.90 3.70
N ILE A 113 -0.24 -7.71 3.97
CA ILE A 113 -0.19 -6.62 2.97
C ILE A 113 1.20 -6.55 2.34
N HIS A 114 1.22 -6.51 1.01
CA HIS A 114 2.41 -6.44 0.17
C HIS A 114 2.30 -5.23 -0.76
N CYS A 115 3.43 -4.60 -1.06
CA CYS A 115 3.49 -3.46 -1.99
C CYS A 115 4.76 -3.51 -2.82
N SER A 116 4.66 -3.17 -4.10
CA SER A 116 5.81 -2.79 -4.91
C SER A 116 6.06 -1.30 -4.77
N ALA A 117 7.32 -0.94 -4.57
CA ALA A 117 7.76 0.43 -4.38
C ALA A 117 8.97 0.73 -5.27
N ALA A 118 9.05 1.98 -5.72
CA ALA A 118 10.13 2.44 -6.56
C ALA A 118 10.49 3.88 -6.25
N VAL A 119 11.76 4.21 -6.49
CA VAL A 119 12.27 5.57 -6.37
C VAL A 119 12.25 6.21 -7.76
N CYS A 120 11.70 7.41 -7.84
CA CYS A 120 11.61 8.21 -9.06
C CYS A 120 12.29 9.56 -8.84
N GLN A 121 13.04 10.03 -9.82
CA GLN A 121 13.63 11.37 -9.82
C GLN A 121 12.82 12.25 -10.77
N PRO A 122 12.15 13.33 -10.30
CA PRO A 122 11.32 14.16 -11.15
C PRO A 122 12.13 14.80 -12.27
N THR A 123 11.54 14.82 -13.47
CA THR A 123 12.09 15.48 -14.66
C THR A 123 11.07 16.48 -15.21
N ALA A 124 11.43 17.23 -16.24
CA ALA A 124 10.50 18.16 -16.88
C ALA A 124 9.23 17.47 -17.44
N THR A 125 9.31 16.17 -17.73
CA THR A 125 8.24 15.37 -18.33
C THR A 125 7.59 14.39 -17.36
N ASP A 126 8.33 13.82 -16.41
CA ASP A 126 7.80 12.88 -15.40
C ASP A 126 7.78 13.54 -14.01
N ARG A 127 6.58 13.71 -13.45
CA ARG A 127 6.36 14.30 -12.12
C ARG A 127 6.42 13.29 -11.00
N CYS A 128 6.63 11.99 -11.29
CA CYS A 128 6.63 10.92 -10.30
C CYS A 128 5.32 10.80 -9.50
N VAL A 129 4.20 11.31 -10.02
CA VAL A 129 2.88 11.23 -9.39
C VAL A 129 1.99 10.27 -10.19
N PRO A 130 1.33 9.29 -9.55
CA PRO A 130 0.39 8.42 -10.24
C PRO A 130 -0.81 9.25 -10.75
N MET A 131 -1.12 9.11 -12.04
CA MET A 131 -2.24 9.80 -12.67
C MET A 131 -3.47 8.88 -12.65
N CYS A 132 -4.29 9.02 -11.62
CA CYS A 132 -5.49 8.21 -11.45
C CYS A 132 -6.68 8.81 -12.22
N GLY A 133 -6.72 8.55 -13.53
CA GLY A 133 -7.85 8.90 -14.41
C GLY A 133 -8.57 7.65 -14.94
N ARG A 134 -9.87 7.74 -15.23
CA ARG A 134 -10.58 6.65 -15.93
C ARG A 134 -10.00 6.51 -17.34
N ARG A 135 -9.15 5.48 -17.50
CA ARG A 135 -8.59 4.96 -18.76
C ARG A 135 -7.61 5.91 -19.48
N ARG A 136 -6.32 5.61 -19.31
CA ARG A 136 -5.29 5.55 -20.36
C ARG A 136 -4.07 4.87 -19.75
N GLU A 137 -3.77 3.66 -20.21
CA GLU A 137 -2.43 3.09 -20.05
C GLU A 137 -1.46 4.07 -20.71
N LEU A 138 -0.53 4.59 -19.91
CA LEU A 138 0.56 5.44 -20.37
C LEU A 138 1.87 4.91 -19.77
N PRO A 139 3.00 5.21 -20.41
CA PRO A 139 4.07 4.25 -20.64
C PRO A 139 4.74 3.82 -19.35
N ILE A 140 5.24 2.59 -19.38
CA ILE A 140 6.11 2.00 -18.37
C ILE A 140 7.31 2.93 -18.20
N SER A 141 7.25 3.80 -17.18
CA SER A 141 8.42 4.50 -16.69
C SER A 141 9.35 3.43 -16.10
N THR A 142 10.60 3.42 -16.53
CA THR A 142 11.64 2.47 -16.09
C THR A 142 11.97 2.76 -14.62
N LYS A 143 11.06 2.35 -13.74
CA LYS A 143 11.15 2.53 -12.30
C LYS A 143 12.10 1.47 -11.76
N ALA A 144 13.14 1.89 -11.04
CA ALA A 144 13.97 0.97 -10.27
C ALA A 144 13.10 0.38 -9.14
N CYS A 145 12.69 -0.88 -9.29
CA CYS A 145 11.97 -1.62 -8.27
C CYS A 145 12.92 -1.93 -7.12
N PHE A 146 12.68 -1.30 -5.96
CA PHE A 146 13.29 -1.72 -4.71
C PHE A 146 12.27 -2.59 -3.99
N PHE A 147 12.66 -3.79 -3.60
CA PHE A 147 11.83 -4.64 -2.76
C PHE A 147 11.83 -4.03 -1.35
N VAL A 148 10.84 -3.19 -1.06
CA VAL A 148 10.59 -2.78 0.32
C VAL A 148 9.96 -3.98 1.01
N ARG A 149 10.57 -4.39 2.13
CA ARG A 149 10.12 -5.51 2.94
C ARG A 149 8.87 -5.08 3.72
N SER A 150 7.75 -4.88 3.03
CA SER A 150 6.46 -4.60 3.65
C SER A 150 5.78 -5.92 3.98
N SER A 151 5.62 -6.20 5.27
CA SER A 151 4.76 -7.29 5.75
C SER A 151 4.02 -6.75 6.97
N VAL A 152 2.85 -6.15 6.73
CA VAL A 152 1.91 -5.78 7.78
C VAL A 152 0.93 -6.93 7.93
N PHE A 153 0.78 -7.46 9.16
CA PHE A 153 -0.14 -8.55 9.47
C PHE A 153 -1.34 -7.99 10.24
N CYS A 154 -2.55 -8.19 9.69
CA CYS A 154 -3.80 -7.88 10.39
C CYS A 154 -4.63 -9.16 10.57
N PHE A 155 -5.12 -9.42 11.78
CA PHE A 155 -5.99 -10.54 12.11
C PHE A 155 -7.41 -10.04 12.39
N MET A 156 -8.42 -10.77 11.92
CA MET A 156 -9.82 -10.44 12.17
C MET A 156 -10.34 -11.25 13.37
N MET A 157 -11.02 -10.57 14.31
CA MET A 157 -11.64 -11.20 15.49
C MET A 157 -13.15 -11.37 15.31
#